data_AF-A0A942ZE82-F1
#
_entry.id   AF-A0A942ZE82-F1
#
_cell.length_a   1.000
_cell.length_b   1.000
_cell.length_c   1.000
_cell.angle_alpha   90.00
_cell.angle_beta   90.00
_cell.angle_gamma   90.00
#
_symmetry.space_group_name_H-M   'P 1'
#
loop_
_entity.id
_entity.type
_entity.pdbx_description
1 polymer ?
#
loop_
_entity_poly.entity_id
_entity_poly.type
_entity_poly.pdbx_seq_one_letter_code
_entity_poly.pdbx_strand_id
1 'polypeptide(L)'
;MNNNPLAAAVRTAFIKNVLEKPLTEDRDEAAQNTIGNILKNKRISLFEKAVNRFLTNSGQPPVRMSSQFADEKNLLTFSLQLSGYIRDAQKALDKLSTAHACDPDLINLYRAAAKYSADCTGKIKGSKYVFREHCDYRFWKVNNFDTLANAEFIGGDFRIDPKRRNLIVSMPFHIQDTQEELQNWSSKFLNDTLDNKRVFGSKVDVYLAHFPIEQPRGEKFALSLETIRNPQNHFEEVDIRFVQQHLLPFIGQDIRTDRHNRVIGGQPYDAETFKENCRITFLDYCAGGAHVHRWINAFSHIASQLYDRRTTEDALKNMFVISHAFLPIQKESKYSGAHFMSSFADDKMRKEPFIKMFNPELYEQSKYRPDTGAPARITVMPDNRNYIIALSLPEDFAVYDEQHGKQPLPDLENGHHMAVVTRRNANSLVNYPYRQFMTVLENASLGHRGLDVFNRRENEPVARQLEPAAIFALRGRQKQIPYAR
;
A
#
# COMPACT_ATOMS: atom_id res chain seq x y z
N MET A 1 -21.55 14.76 -3.06
CA MET A 1 -21.82 14.32 -4.45
C MET A 1 -23.15 13.57 -4.43
N ASN A 2 -24.16 13.95 -5.22
CA ASN A 2 -25.47 13.26 -5.11
C ASN A 2 -25.32 11.78 -5.54
N ASN A 3 -25.84 10.85 -4.73
CA ASN A 3 -25.96 9.41 -5.01
C ASN A 3 -24.68 8.55 -4.99
N ASN A 4 -23.74 8.81 -4.08
CA ASN A 4 -22.60 7.90 -3.89
C ASN A 4 -23.09 6.47 -3.50
N PRO A 5 -22.81 5.42 -4.30
CA PRO A 5 -23.37 4.08 -4.08
C PRO A 5 -22.90 3.45 -2.76
N LEU A 6 -21.78 3.93 -2.20
CA LEU A 6 -21.26 3.45 -0.92
C LEU A 6 -22.10 3.91 0.28
N ALA A 7 -22.89 4.99 0.14
CA ALA A 7 -23.68 5.51 1.25
C ALA A 7 -24.74 4.52 1.73
N ALA A 8 -25.38 3.77 0.82
CA ALA A 8 -26.33 2.73 1.18
C ALA A 8 -25.66 1.57 1.93
N ALA A 9 -24.44 1.19 1.53
CA ALA A 9 -23.65 0.16 2.19
C ALA A 9 -23.22 0.59 3.60
N VAL A 10 -22.69 1.81 3.73
CA VAL A 10 -22.32 2.41 5.02
C VAL A 10 -23.52 2.48 5.95
N ARG A 11 -24.68 2.96 5.46
CA ARG A 11 -25.92 3.02 6.23
C ARG A 11 -26.37 1.65 6.73
N THR A 12 -26.39 0.66 5.84
CA THR A 12 -26.80 -0.72 6.17
C THR A 12 -25.87 -1.32 7.21
N ALA A 13 -24.56 -1.16 7.04
CA ALA A 13 -23.58 -1.62 8.00
C ALA A 13 -23.69 -0.92 9.35
N PHE A 14 -23.98 0.39 9.37
CA PHE A 14 -24.16 1.15 10.61
C PHE A 14 -25.38 0.65 11.39
N ILE A 15 -26.53 0.50 10.72
CA ILE A 15 -27.75 -0.03 11.35
C ILE A 15 -27.48 -1.41 11.96
N LYS A 16 -26.95 -2.33 11.16
CA LYS A 16 -26.71 -3.73 11.57
C LYS A 16 -25.67 -3.88 12.69
N ASN A 17 -24.59 -3.12 12.63
CA ASN A 17 -23.45 -3.32 13.53
C ASN A 17 -23.39 -2.34 14.71
N VAL A 18 -24.20 -1.28 14.69
CA VAL A 18 -24.25 -0.28 15.77
C VAL A 18 -25.63 -0.22 16.40
N LEU A 19 -26.69 -0.02 15.62
CA LEU A 19 -28.03 0.25 16.17
C LEU A 19 -28.78 -1.02 16.60
N GLU A 20 -28.64 -2.12 15.85
CA GLU A 20 -29.30 -3.39 16.13
C GLU A 20 -28.51 -4.28 17.12
N LYS A 21 -27.29 -3.89 17.47
CA LYS A 21 -26.45 -4.63 18.41
C LYS A 21 -26.81 -4.26 19.87
N PRO A 22 -26.81 -5.24 20.79
CA PRO A 22 -27.08 -4.98 22.19
C PRO A 22 -25.99 -4.10 22.81
N LEU A 23 -26.36 -3.37 23.87
CA LEU A 23 -25.42 -2.66 24.74
C LEU A 23 -24.54 -3.67 25.49
N THR A 24 -23.24 -3.39 25.59
CA THR A 24 -22.27 -4.29 26.24
C THR A 24 -22.15 -4.10 27.75
N GLU A 25 -22.67 -3.01 28.30
CA GLU A 25 -22.68 -2.72 29.75
C GLU A 25 -24.07 -2.18 30.18
N ASP A 26 -24.49 -2.56 31.38
CA ASP A 26 -25.71 -2.03 32.02
C ASP A 26 -25.53 -0.55 32.39
N ARG A 27 -26.64 0.20 32.37
CA ARG A 27 -26.63 1.66 32.56
C ARG A 27 -26.24 2.03 33.99
N ASP A 28 -25.37 3.02 34.12
CA ASP A 28 -25.20 3.75 35.37
C ASP A 28 -25.78 5.17 35.23
N GLU A 29 -27.03 5.36 35.65
CA GLU A 29 -27.75 6.64 35.55
C GLU A 29 -27.09 7.75 36.38
N ALA A 30 -26.34 7.41 37.43
CA ALA A 30 -25.62 8.36 38.28
C ALA A 30 -24.41 8.99 37.59
N ALA A 31 -23.87 8.36 36.54
CA ALA A 31 -22.64 8.79 35.89
C ALA A 31 -22.86 9.87 34.80
N GLN A 32 -24.10 10.21 34.41
CA GLN A 32 -24.40 11.01 33.21
C GLN A 32 -23.74 12.41 33.18
N ASN A 33 -23.54 13.05 34.33
CA ASN A 33 -22.98 14.40 34.43
C ASN A 33 -21.46 14.44 34.69
N THR A 34 -20.77 13.29 34.64
CA THR A 34 -19.31 13.27 34.80
C THR A 34 -18.61 13.85 33.56
N ILE A 35 -17.45 14.48 33.76
CA ILE A 35 -16.61 14.97 32.65
C ILE A 35 -16.30 13.84 31.65
N GLY A 36 -16.07 12.62 32.14
CA GLY A 36 -15.84 11.44 31.32
C GLY A 36 -17.01 11.14 30.37
N ASN A 37 -18.25 11.17 30.88
CA ASN A 37 -19.44 10.93 30.06
C ASN A 37 -19.79 12.09 29.13
N ILE A 38 -19.51 13.34 29.52
CA ILE A 38 -19.64 14.49 28.62
C ILE A 38 -18.68 14.35 27.42
N LEU A 39 -17.42 13.99 27.68
CA LEU A 39 -16.43 13.76 26.63
C LEU A 39 -16.79 12.55 25.76
N LYS A 40 -17.39 11.49 26.34
CA LYS A 40 -17.95 10.35 25.62
C LYS A 40 -19.05 10.76 24.64
N ASN A 41 -20.06 11.45 25.13
CA ASN A 41 -21.16 11.90 24.29
C ASN A 41 -20.67 12.85 23.18
N LYS A 42 -19.67 13.69 23.48
CA LYS A 42 -19.05 14.57 22.49
C LYS A 42 -18.37 13.80 21.35
N ARG A 43 -17.50 12.82 21.64
CA ARG A 43 -16.82 12.03 20.59
C ARG A 43 -17.80 11.21 19.76
N ILE A 44 -18.80 10.60 20.40
CA ILE A 44 -19.86 9.82 19.73
C ILE A 44 -20.67 10.73 18.79
N SER A 45 -21.13 11.89 19.28
CA SER A 45 -21.91 12.84 18.49
C SER A 45 -21.13 13.39 17.29
N LEU A 46 -19.82 13.65 17.45
CA LEU A 46 -18.98 14.11 16.34
C LEU A 46 -18.87 13.04 15.24
N PHE A 47 -18.69 11.77 15.61
CA PHE A 47 -18.61 10.69 14.64
C PHE A 47 -19.96 10.44 13.95
N GLU A 48 -21.06 10.44 14.70
CA GLU A 48 -22.42 10.35 14.14
C GLU A 48 -22.71 11.48 13.15
N LYS A 49 -22.33 12.72 13.46
CA LYS A 49 -22.47 13.87 12.55
C LYS A 49 -21.71 13.64 11.25
N ALA A 50 -20.52 13.07 11.29
CA ALA A 50 -19.75 12.76 10.08
C ALA A 50 -20.42 11.67 9.23
N VAL A 51 -20.95 10.61 9.86
CA VAL A 51 -21.73 9.57 9.18
C VAL A 51 -22.96 10.20 8.52
N ASN A 52 -23.77 10.94 9.28
CA ASN A 52 -25.00 11.56 8.77
C ASN A 52 -24.75 12.60 7.69
N ARG A 53 -23.64 13.34 7.76
CA ARG A 53 -23.22 14.25 6.69
C ARG A 53 -22.96 13.48 5.39
N PHE A 54 -22.17 12.41 5.44
CA PHE A 54 -21.90 11.59 4.25
C PHE A 54 -23.18 10.97 3.68
N LEU A 55 -24.06 10.43 4.55
CA LEU A 55 -25.34 9.87 4.12
C LEU A 55 -26.22 10.91 3.43
N THR A 56 -26.46 12.04 4.09
CA THR A 56 -27.36 13.10 3.60
C THR A 56 -26.85 13.68 2.28
N ASN A 57 -25.55 14.01 2.20
CA ASN A 57 -24.94 14.56 1.00
C ASN A 57 -24.88 13.56 -0.17
N SER A 58 -25.06 12.27 0.13
CA SER A 58 -25.13 11.18 -0.85
C SER A 58 -26.57 10.71 -1.12
N GLY A 59 -27.59 11.43 -0.63
CA GLY A 59 -29.00 11.12 -0.88
C GLY A 59 -29.57 9.97 -0.04
N GLN A 60 -28.89 9.55 1.02
CA GLN A 60 -29.37 8.54 1.95
C GLN A 60 -30.01 9.18 3.20
N PRO A 61 -31.07 8.58 3.77
CA PRO A 61 -31.64 9.04 5.03
C PRO A 61 -30.60 8.95 6.16
N PRO A 62 -30.53 9.95 7.06
CA PRO A 62 -29.63 9.89 8.20
C PRO A 62 -30.00 8.72 9.13
N VAL A 63 -29.01 8.23 9.86
CA VAL A 63 -29.18 7.33 10.99
C VAL A 63 -29.38 8.18 12.25
N ARG A 64 -30.36 7.83 13.08
CA ARG A 64 -30.57 8.50 14.37
C ARG A 64 -30.05 7.60 15.46
N MET A 65 -28.95 7.99 16.08
CA MET A 65 -28.43 7.34 17.26
C MET A 65 -28.64 8.30 18.42
N SER A 66 -29.39 7.88 19.44
CA SER A 66 -29.33 8.60 20.69
C SER A 66 -27.96 8.32 21.30
N SER A 67 -27.08 9.33 21.37
CA SER A 67 -25.73 9.19 21.95
C SER A 67 -25.72 8.59 23.36
N GLN A 68 -26.82 8.72 24.11
CA GLN A 68 -27.03 8.10 25.42
C GLN A 68 -27.24 6.58 25.37
N PHE A 69 -27.56 6.02 24.20
CA PHE A 69 -27.83 4.60 23.95
C PHE A 69 -26.86 3.98 22.94
N ALA A 70 -25.72 4.64 22.71
CA ALA A 70 -24.70 4.16 21.79
C ALA A 70 -23.66 3.30 22.51
N ASP A 71 -23.49 2.05 22.04
CA ASP A 71 -22.41 1.19 22.49
C ASP A 71 -21.08 1.61 21.84
N GLU A 72 -20.12 2.05 22.66
CA GLU A 72 -18.86 2.59 22.18
C GLU A 72 -17.96 1.52 21.53
N LYS A 73 -18.08 0.26 21.97
CA LYS A 73 -17.33 -0.87 21.41
C LYS A 73 -17.84 -1.24 20.03
N ASN A 74 -19.15 -1.22 19.82
CA ASN A 74 -19.78 -1.42 18.52
C ASN A 74 -19.40 -0.28 17.57
N LEU A 75 -19.44 0.97 18.03
CA LEU A 75 -18.99 2.14 17.25
C LEU A 75 -17.51 2.07 16.89
N LEU A 76 -16.63 1.70 17.84
CA LEU A 76 -15.20 1.53 17.57
C LEU A 76 -14.96 0.40 16.57
N THR A 77 -15.68 -0.72 16.71
CA THR A 77 -15.60 -1.81 15.74
C THR A 77 -16.05 -1.32 14.36
N PHE A 78 -17.12 -0.53 14.30
CA PHE A 78 -17.60 0.05 13.06
C PHE A 78 -16.56 0.99 12.42
N SER A 79 -15.95 1.90 13.18
CA SER A 79 -14.93 2.82 12.68
C SER A 79 -13.70 2.08 12.14
N LEU A 80 -13.26 1.02 12.83
CA LEU A 80 -12.12 0.18 12.41
C LEU A 80 -12.41 -0.68 11.19
N GLN A 81 -13.67 -1.08 10.98
CA GLN A 81 -14.09 -1.96 9.89
C GLN A 81 -14.79 -1.22 8.74
N LEU A 82 -14.87 0.11 8.77
CA LEU A 82 -15.56 0.92 7.75
C LEU A 82 -15.17 0.55 6.31
N SER A 83 -13.88 0.44 6.03
CA SER A 83 -13.39 0.03 4.72
C SER A 83 -13.80 -1.40 4.38
N GLY A 84 -13.82 -2.31 5.37
CA GLY A 84 -14.28 -3.70 5.21
C GLY A 84 -15.76 -3.81 4.87
N TYR A 85 -16.61 -2.92 5.41
CA TYR A 85 -18.01 -2.88 5.01
C TYR A 85 -18.23 -2.38 3.59
N ILE A 86 -17.46 -1.35 3.18
CA ILE A 86 -17.46 -0.86 1.80
C ILE A 86 -16.98 -1.94 0.83
N ARG A 87 -15.90 -2.62 1.24
CA ARG A 87 -15.29 -3.75 0.56
C ARG A 87 -16.28 -4.86 0.24
N ASP A 88 -17.10 -5.22 1.22
CA ASP A 88 -18.03 -6.34 1.11
C ASP A 88 -19.31 -5.95 0.34
N ALA A 89 -19.49 -4.66 0.01
CA ALA A 89 -20.61 -4.14 -0.77
C ALA A 89 -20.38 -4.24 -2.28
N GLN A 90 -20.13 -5.44 -2.79
CA GLN A 90 -19.76 -5.70 -4.20
C GLN A 90 -20.70 -5.04 -5.22
N LYS A 91 -22.02 -5.12 -5.00
CA LYS A 91 -23.03 -4.47 -5.87
C LYS A 91 -22.88 -2.94 -5.94
N ALA A 92 -22.38 -2.31 -4.88
CA ALA A 92 -22.12 -0.88 -4.86
C ALA A 92 -20.82 -0.54 -5.61
N LEU A 93 -19.80 -1.39 -5.52
CA LEU A 93 -18.53 -1.24 -6.23
C LEU A 93 -18.71 -1.28 -7.76
N ASP A 94 -19.67 -2.06 -8.27
CA ASP A 94 -19.97 -2.10 -9.71
C ASP A 94 -20.52 -0.78 -10.27
N LYS A 95 -21.08 0.07 -9.40
CA LYS A 95 -21.61 1.39 -9.75
C LYS A 95 -20.69 2.53 -9.32
N LEU A 96 -19.54 2.20 -8.73
CA LEU A 96 -18.58 3.16 -8.22
C LEU A 96 -17.81 3.78 -9.40
N SER A 97 -17.73 5.10 -9.43
CA SER A 97 -16.83 5.84 -10.33
C SER A 97 -15.63 6.34 -9.53
N THR A 98 -14.57 6.78 -10.21
CA THR A 98 -13.41 7.37 -9.52
C THR A 98 -13.80 8.63 -8.76
N ALA A 99 -14.75 9.41 -9.29
CA ALA A 99 -15.31 10.57 -8.60
C ALA A 99 -16.01 10.18 -7.28
N HIS A 100 -16.82 9.10 -7.28
CA HIS A 100 -17.47 8.59 -6.07
C HIS A 100 -16.46 8.07 -5.04
N ALA A 101 -15.43 7.34 -5.48
CA ALA A 101 -14.38 6.82 -4.61
C ALA A 101 -13.65 7.96 -3.90
N CYS A 102 -13.39 9.05 -4.61
CA CYS A 102 -12.69 10.23 -4.12
C CYS A 102 -13.63 11.31 -3.55
N ASP A 103 -14.84 10.99 -3.12
CA ASP A 103 -15.79 11.97 -2.57
C ASP A 103 -15.20 12.66 -1.32
N PRO A 104 -15.12 14.01 -1.26
CA PRO A 104 -14.66 14.71 -0.07
C PRO A 104 -15.41 14.32 1.22
N ASP A 105 -16.71 14.03 1.14
CA ASP A 105 -17.47 13.62 2.32
C ASP A 105 -17.13 12.19 2.77
N LEU A 106 -16.73 11.30 1.84
CA LEU A 106 -16.22 9.97 2.19
C LEU A 106 -14.82 10.07 2.84
N ILE A 107 -13.95 10.93 2.32
CA ILE A 107 -12.64 11.22 2.94
C ILE A 107 -12.83 11.77 4.35
N ASN A 108 -13.75 12.71 4.52
CA ASN A 108 -14.09 13.27 5.83
C ASN A 108 -14.67 12.21 6.79
N LEU A 109 -15.46 11.26 6.28
CA LEU A 109 -15.95 10.14 7.07
C LEU A 109 -14.80 9.23 7.54
N TYR A 110 -13.85 8.91 6.65
CA TYR A 110 -12.65 8.14 7.01
C TYR A 110 -11.78 8.86 8.06
N ARG A 111 -11.59 10.18 7.93
CA ARG A 111 -10.92 11.00 8.94
C ARG A 111 -11.66 11.01 10.27
N ALA A 112 -12.99 11.14 10.24
CA ALA A 112 -13.79 11.10 11.46
C ALA A 112 -13.71 9.72 12.13
N ALA A 113 -13.69 8.63 11.35
CA ALA A 113 -13.48 7.28 11.86
C ALA A 113 -12.08 7.10 12.48
N ALA A 114 -11.05 7.67 11.86
CA ALA A 114 -9.69 7.68 12.38
C ALA A 114 -9.61 8.41 13.72
N LYS A 115 -10.11 9.66 13.75
CA LYS A 115 -10.18 10.49 14.94
C LYS A 115 -10.97 9.81 16.07
N TYR A 116 -12.13 9.26 15.77
CA TYR A 116 -12.94 8.54 16.76
C TYR A 116 -12.17 7.36 17.34
N SER A 117 -11.47 6.60 16.51
CA SER A 117 -10.67 5.45 16.96
C SER A 117 -9.51 5.89 17.87
N ALA A 118 -8.84 6.99 17.54
CA ALA A 118 -7.79 7.59 18.37
C ALA A 118 -8.34 8.10 19.71
N ASP A 119 -9.46 8.85 19.70
CA ASP A 119 -10.13 9.39 20.89
C ASP A 119 -10.63 8.28 21.85
N CYS A 120 -10.82 7.03 21.36
CA CYS A 120 -11.20 5.86 22.16
C CYS A 120 -10.00 5.14 22.84
N THR A 121 -8.76 5.52 22.50
CA THR A 121 -7.56 4.85 23.02
C THR A 121 -7.50 4.89 24.55
N GLY A 122 -7.45 3.72 25.18
CA GLY A 122 -7.43 3.58 26.64
C GLY A 122 -8.74 4.00 27.34
N LYS A 123 -9.84 4.21 26.60
CA LYS A 123 -11.15 4.62 27.14
C LYS A 123 -12.21 3.52 27.13
N ILE A 124 -12.03 2.49 26.31
CA ILE A 124 -12.94 1.33 26.23
C ILE A 124 -12.32 0.14 26.95
N LYS A 125 -13.02 -0.38 27.95
CA LYS A 125 -12.58 -1.52 28.76
C LYS A 125 -12.33 -2.75 27.87
N GLY A 126 -11.17 -3.38 28.04
CA GLY A 126 -10.77 -4.56 27.26
C GLY A 126 -10.41 -4.28 25.80
N SER A 127 -10.37 -3.01 25.36
CA SER A 127 -9.83 -2.67 24.03
C SER A 127 -8.31 -2.82 24.04
N LYS A 128 -7.79 -3.65 23.13
CA LYS A 128 -6.34 -3.79 22.87
C LYS A 128 -5.79 -2.74 21.91
N TYR A 129 -6.65 -1.89 21.35
CA TYR A 129 -6.25 -0.93 20.32
C TYR A 129 -5.69 0.35 20.95
N VAL A 130 -4.47 0.70 20.54
CA VAL A 130 -3.79 1.94 20.92
C VAL A 130 -3.38 2.63 19.65
N PHE A 131 -3.96 3.81 19.40
CA PHE A 131 -3.63 4.64 18.24
C PHE A 131 -3.01 5.95 18.69
N ARG A 132 -2.15 6.53 17.85
CA ARG A 132 -1.67 7.90 18.01
C ARG A 132 -1.82 8.64 16.69
N GLU A 133 -2.35 9.86 16.76
CA GLU A 133 -2.34 10.79 15.64
C GLU A 133 -0.89 11.25 15.40
N HIS A 134 -0.53 11.50 14.15
CA HIS A 134 0.74 12.16 13.75
C HIS A 134 2.04 11.44 14.16
N CYS A 135 2.13 10.13 13.95
CA CYS A 135 3.40 9.39 14.11
C CYS A 135 4.34 9.65 12.93
N ASP A 136 5.62 9.87 13.20
CA ASP A 136 6.66 9.95 12.17
C ASP A 136 7.08 8.55 11.66
N TYR A 137 7.61 8.50 10.44
CA TYR A 137 8.22 7.30 9.90
C TYR A 137 9.48 6.94 10.67
N ARG A 138 9.70 5.64 10.83
CA ARG A 138 10.94 5.05 11.32
C ARG A 138 11.70 4.50 10.15
N PHE A 139 13.00 4.78 10.12
CA PHE A 139 13.85 4.50 8.99
C PHE A 139 15.10 3.75 9.43
N TRP A 140 15.32 2.60 8.82
CA TRP A 140 16.36 1.64 9.20
C TRP A 140 17.16 1.23 7.98
N LYS A 141 18.48 1.18 8.10
CA LYS A 141 19.33 0.48 7.14
C LYS A 141 19.31 -1.01 7.46
N VAL A 142 19.12 -1.84 6.43
CA VAL A 142 19.07 -3.29 6.56
C VAL A 142 20.40 -3.88 6.14
N ASN A 143 21.12 -4.47 7.09
CA ASN A 143 22.34 -5.21 6.87
C ASN A 143 22.05 -6.71 6.92
N ASN A 144 21.89 -7.34 5.75
CA ASN A 144 21.61 -8.78 5.65
C ASN A 144 22.87 -9.55 5.22
N PHE A 145 23.66 -10.02 6.20
CA PHE A 145 24.87 -10.81 5.93
C PHE A 145 24.58 -12.30 5.70
N ASP A 146 23.43 -12.81 6.17
CA ASP A 146 23.09 -14.23 6.06
C ASP A 146 21.61 -14.50 5.74
N THR A 147 20.68 -14.23 6.64
CA THR A 147 19.23 -14.35 6.35
C THR A 147 18.52 -13.14 6.92
N LEU A 148 17.31 -12.82 6.44
CA LEU A 148 16.55 -11.72 7.05
C LEU A 148 16.22 -11.99 8.53
N ALA A 149 16.10 -13.26 8.94
CA ALA A 149 15.95 -13.65 10.33
C ALA A 149 17.17 -13.24 11.19
N ASN A 150 18.36 -13.14 10.59
CA ASN A 150 19.62 -12.76 11.24
C ASN A 150 20.12 -11.37 10.81
N ALA A 151 19.32 -10.59 10.07
CA ALA A 151 19.73 -9.29 9.55
C ALA A 151 19.84 -8.26 10.67
N GLU A 152 20.80 -7.35 10.59
CA GLU A 152 20.94 -6.21 11.51
C GLU A 152 20.14 -5.00 10.98
N PHE A 153 19.33 -4.37 11.84
CA PHE A 153 18.60 -3.16 11.51
C PHE A 153 19.26 -1.97 12.22
N ILE A 154 19.93 -1.13 11.45
CA ILE A 154 20.64 0.05 11.97
C ILE A 154 19.70 1.25 11.88
N GLY A 155 19.24 1.71 13.04
CA GLY A 155 18.44 2.94 13.17
C GLY A 155 19.31 4.13 13.58
N GLY A 156 18.79 5.35 13.44
CA GLY A 156 19.46 6.58 13.89
C GLY A 156 20.26 7.30 12.81
N ASP A 157 21.41 7.87 13.19
CA ASP A 157 22.24 8.80 12.40
C ASP A 157 23.07 8.09 11.32
N PHE A 158 22.41 7.49 10.33
CA PHE A 158 23.05 7.11 9.09
C PHE A 158 22.67 8.09 7.97
N ARG A 159 23.63 8.39 7.09
CA ARG A 159 23.38 9.19 5.88
C ARG A 159 23.32 8.23 4.69
N ILE A 160 22.23 8.30 3.93
CA ILE A 160 22.13 7.57 2.66
C ILE A 160 23.19 8.12 1.70
N ASP A 161 23.95 7.23 1.06
CA ASP A 161 24.86 7.61 -0.01
C ASP A 161 24.11 7.65 -1.35
N PRO A 162 23.90 8.82 -1.95
CA PRO A 162 23.18 8.94 -3.21
C PRO A 162 23.95 8.34 -4.40
N LYS A 163 25.27 8.09 -4.27
CA LYS A 163 26.08 7.47 -5.31
C LYS A 163 25.93 5.95 -5.36
N ARG A 164 25.47 5.34 -4.27
CA ARG A 164 25.14 3.91 -4.24
C ARG A 164 23.75 3.68 -4.81
N ARG A 165 23.48 2.44 -5.20
CA ARG A 165 22.11 2.02 -5.55
C ARG A 165 21.32 1.82 -4.26
N ASN A 166 20.12 2.37 -4.21
CA ASN A 166 19.30 2.40 -3.00
C ASN A 166 17.92 1.79 -3.29
N LEU A 167 17.54 0.80 -2.48
CA LEU A 167 16.18 0.25 -2.40
C LEU A 167 15.55 0.70 -1.08
N ILE A 168 14.48 1.49 -1.15
CA ILE A 168 13.71 1.93 0.02
C ILE A 168 12.39 1.18 0.05
N VAL A 169 12.21 0.36 1.07
CA VAL A 169 11.01 -0.45 1.29
C VAL A 169 10.03 0.33 2.19
N SER A 170 8.84 0.64 1.67
CA SER A 170 7.78 1.40 2.35
C SER A 170 6.69 0.47 2.86
N MET A 171 6.64 0.29 4.18
CA MET A 171 5.73 -0.65 4.86
C MET A 171 5.00 0.07 5.99
N PRO A 172 3.91 0.81 5.70
CA PRO A 172 3.20 1.62 6.70
C PRO A 172 2.27 0.78 7.60
N PHE A 173 2.73 -0.39 8.02
CA PHE A 173 2.08 -1.20 9.05
C PHE A 173 2.79 -0.97 10.37
N HIS A 174 2.07 -1.24 11.45
CA HIS A 174 2.68 -1.31 12.76
C HIS A 174 3.72 -2.44 12.79
N ILE A 175 4.97 -2.04 12.94
CA ILE A 175 6.09 -2.92 13.28
C ILE A 175 6.78 -2.23 14.44
N GLN A 176 6.97 -2.92 15.57
CA GLN A 176 7.63 -2.29 16.71
C GLN A 176 9.08 -1.94 16.35
N ASP A 177 9.59 -0.87 16.95
CA ASP A 177 10.97 -0.38 16.76
C ASP A 177 12.00 -1.23 17.52
N THR A 178 11.90 -2.56 17.39
CA THR A 178 12.85 -3.50 18.00
C THR A 178 13.46 -4.35 16.91
N GLN A 179 14.76 -4.63 17.07
CA GLN A 179 15.52 -5.49 16.19
C GLN A 179 14.83 -6.85 15.95
N GLU A 180 14.33 -7.48 17.01
CA GLU A 180 13.64 -8.77 16.98
C GLU A 180 12.34 -8.72 16.15
N GLU A 181 11.50 -7.71 16.35
CA GLU A 181 10.23 -7.59 15.62
C GLU A 181 10.48 -7.29 14.14
N LEU A 182 11.46 -6.44 13.83
CA LEU A 182 11.87 -6.14 12.45
C LEU A 182 12.42 -7.37 11.72
N GLN A 183 13.27 -8.17 12.38
CA GLN A 183 13.78 -9.45 11.86
C GLN A 183 12.64 -10.44 11.61
N ASN A 184 11.76 -10.64 12.59
CA ASN A 184 10.62 -11.55 12.49
C ASN A 184 9.69 -11.15 11.33
N TRP A 185 9.29 -9.88 11.28
CA TRP A 185 8.40 -9.38 10.25
C TRP A 185 9.03 -9.47 8.85
N SER A 186 10.26 -8.98 8.69
CA SER A 186 10.95 -8.98 7.39
C SER A 186 11.22 -10.40 6.89
N SER A 187 11.65 -11.32 7.77
CA SER A 187 11.80 -12.73 7.42
C SER A 187 10.47 -13.36 6.97
N LYS A 188 9.37 -13.04 7.65
CA LYS A 188 8.06 -13.59 7.28
C LYS A 188 7.58 -13.11 5.91
N PHE A 189 7.79 -11.83 5.56
CA PHE A 189 7.13 -11.25 4.38
C PHE A 189 8.06 -10.95 3.20
N LEU A 190 9.36 -10.80 3.44
CA LEU A 190 10.36 -10.35 2.47
C LEU A 190 11.58 -11.26 2.32
N ASN A 191 11.67 -12.40 3.05
CA ASN A 191 12.88 -13.25 3.03
C ASN A 191 13.33 -13.61 1.61
N ASP A 192 12.49 -14.31 0.85
CA ASP A 192 12.79 -14.69 -0.54
C ASP A 192 12.97 -13.46 -1.46
N THR A 193 12.42 -12.32 -1.06
CA THR A 193 12.51 -11.06 -1.81
C THR A 193 13.88 -10.40 -1.71
N LEU A 194 14.55 -10.54 -0.57
CA LEU A 194 15.86 -9.94 -0.32
C LEU A 194 16.98 -10.99 -0.19
N ASP A 195 16.70 -12.25 -0.50
CA ASP A 195 17.66 -13.37 -0.41
C ASP A 195 18.78 -13.33 -1.47
N ASN A 196 18.65 -12.49 -2.51
CA ASN A 196 19.72 -12.33 -3.49
C ASN A 196 20.88 -11.47 -2.96
N LYS A 197 21.75 -12.09 -2.15
CA LYS A 197 22.92 -11.47 -1.49
C LYS A 197 23.95 -10.85 -2.45
N ARG A 198 23.96 -11.26 -3.73
CA ARG A 198 24.84 -10.65 -4.76
C ARG A 198 24.35 -9.26 -5.17
N VAL A 199 23.09 -8.95 -4.92
CA VAL A 199 22.45 -7.68 -5.24
C VAL A 199 22.22 -6.89 -3.96
N PHE A 200 21.37 -7.39 -3.08
CA PHE A 200 20.94 -6.70 -1.86
C PHE A 200 22.00 -6.84 -0.76
N GLY A 201 22.43 -5.71 -0.19
CA GLY A 201 23.54 -5.62 0.77
C GLY A 201 24.92 -5.50 0.13
N SER A 202 25.11 -5.96 -1.12
CA SER A 202 26.40 -5.88 -1.83
C SER A 202 26.45 -4.74 -2.85
N LYS A 203 25.57 -4.78 -3.87
CA LYS A 203 25.47 -3.77 -4.92
C LYS A 203 24.44 -2.68 -4.59
N VAL A 204 23.41 -3.05 -3.82
CA VAL A 204 22.27 -2.21 -3.49
C VAL A 204 22.14 -2.14 -1.98
N ASP A 205 22.11 -0.93 -1.44
CA ASP A 205 21.81 -0.67 -0.05
C ASP A 205 20.28 -0.72 0.15
N VAL A 206 19.83 -1.45 1.16
CA VAL A 206 18.40 -1.65 1.45
C VAL A 206 18.02 -0.90 2.71
N TYR A 207 16.89 -0.22 2.66
CA TYR A 207 16.33 0.52 3.78
C TYR A 207 14.87 0.16 3.99
N LEU A 208 14.41 0.22 5.23
CA LEU A 208 13.03 -0.02 5.62
C LEU A 208 12.45 1.24 6.28
N ALA A 209 11.36 1.74 5.71
CA ALA A 209 10.54 2.80 6.26
C ALA A 209 9.20 2.22 6.76
N HIS A 210 8.87 2.41 8.03
CA HIS A 210 7.63 1.90 8.64
C HIS A 210 7.08 2.84 9.73
N PHE A 211 5.93 2.49 10.30
CA PHE A 211 5.41 3.19 11.48
C PHE A 211 5.55 2.32 12.75
N PRO A 212 5.99 2.90 13.87
CA PRO A 212 6.17 2.16 15.13
C PRO A 212 4.88 1.95 15.90
N ILE A 213 3.80 2.61 15.48
CA ILE A 213 2.48 2.58 16.12
C ILE A 213 1.46 2.41 15.00
N GLU A 214 0.41 1.63 15.26
CA GLU A 214 -0.68 1.46 14.31
C GLU A 214 -1.36 2.81 14.08
N GLN A 215 -1.34 3.29 12.85
CA GLN A 215 -2.20 4.40 12.42
C GLN A 215 -3.64 3.89 12.33
N PRO A 216 -4.65 4.67 12.79
CA PRO A 216 -6.04 4.33 12.58
C PRO A 216 -6.30 4.00 11.10
N ARG A 217 -6.98 2.88 10.86
CA ARG A 217 -7.23 2.39 9.49
C ARG A 217 -7.86 3.46 8.60
N GLY A 218 -8.81 4.23 9.13
CA GLY A 218 -9.45 5.34 8.42
C GLY A 218 -8.47 6.41 7.91
N GLU A 219 -7.38 6.68 8.63
CA GLU A 219 -6.37 7.66 8.22
C GLU A 219 -5.64 7.19 6.96
N LYS A 220 -5.22 5.92 6.93
CA LYS A 220 -4.58 5.29 5.76
C LYS A 220 -5.47 5.43 4.50
N PHE A 221 -6.77 5.20 4.62
CA PHE A 221 -7.73 5.36 3.52
C PHE A 221 -7.96 6.82 3.12
N ALA A 222 -8.09 7.72 4.09
CA ALA A 222 -8.28 9.14 3.83
C ALA A 222 -7.08 9.70 3.03
N LEU A 223 -5.86 9.52 3.55
CA LEU A 223 -4.63 10.00 2.91
C LEU A 223 -4.44 9.42 1.51
N SER A 224 -4.80 8.15 1.33
CA SER A 224 -4.77 7.46 0.04
C SER A 224 -5.68 8.13 -1.00
N LEU A 225 -6.94 8.38 -0.65
CA LEU A 225 -7.91 9.05 -1.53
C LEU A 225 -7.52 10.50 -1.80
N GLU A 226 -6.94 11.17 -0.82
CA GLU A 226 -6.44 12.53 -0.95
C GLU A 226 -5.28 12.64 -1.93
N THR A 227 -4.36 11.67 -1.86
CA THR A 227 -3.28 11.51 -2.82
C THR A 227 -3.84 11.29 -4.22
N ILE A 228 -4.90 10.49 -4.38
CA ILE A 228 -5.55 10.28 -5.70
C ILE A 228 -6.23 11.56 -6.21
N ARG A 229 -6.81 12.38 -5.32
CA ARG A 229 -7.45 13.65 -5.70
C ARG A 229 -6.47 14.73 -6.15
N ASN A 230 -5.29 14.79 -5.55
CA ASN A 230 -4.24 15.74 -5.90
C ASN A 230 -2.88 15.04 -6.04
N PRO A 231 -2.73 14.20 -7.08
CA PRO A 231 -1.56 13.35 -7.23
C PRO A 231 -0.28 14.15 -7.45
N GLN A 232 -0.36 15.31 -8.10
CA GLN A 232 0.84 16.04 -8.44
C GLN A 232 1.45 16.81 -7.27
N ASN A 233 0.70 17.10 -6.21
CA ASN A 233 1.16 18.07 -5.21
C ASN A 233 0.87 17.67 -3.76
N HIS A 234 0.01 16.70 -3.49
CA HIS A 234 -0.35 16.37 -2.12
C HIS A 234 0.80 15.64 -1.41
N PHE A 235 1.11 16.12 -0.21
CA PHE A 235 1.96 15.50 0.81
C PHE A 235 1.59 16.09 2.18
N GLU A 236 1.82 15.35 3.25
CA GLU A 236 1.60 15.79 4.63
C GLU A 236 2.92 16.22 5.31
N GLU A 237 2.83 16.85 6.48
CA GLU A 237 4.03 17.27 7.23
C GLU A 237 4.98 16.10 7.53
N VAL A 238 4.42 14.92 7.81
CA VAL A 238 5.21 13.71 8.08
C VAL A 238 6.02 13.26 6.86
N ASP A 239 5.50 13.49 5.66
CA ASP A 239 6.15 13.12 4.41
C ASP A 239 7.33 14.05 4.11
N ILE A 240 7.15 15.36 4.30
CA ILE A 240 8.24 16.32 4.10
C ILE A 240 9.33 16.21 5.17
N ARG A 241 8.97 15.91 6.43
CA ARG A 241 9.95 15.59 7.47
C ARG A 241 10.81 14.39 7.10
N PHE A 242 10.20 13.32 6.59
CA PHE A 242 10.94 12.15 6.10
C PHE A 242 11.93 12.51 4.98
N VAL A 243 11.48 13.28 3.98
CA VAL A 243 12.35 13.75 2.88
C VAL A 243 13.49 14.61 3.43
N GLN A 244 13.20 15.54 4.34
CA GLN A 244 14.20 16.41 4.96
C GLN A 244 15.27 15.62 5.74
N GLN A 245 14.84 14.58 6.46
CA GLN A 245 15.74 13.77 7.29
C GLN A 245 16.60 12.82 6.46
N HIS A 246 16.06 12.24 5.38
CA HIS A 246 16.70 11.09 4.73
C HIS A 246 16.99 11.26 3.24
N LEU A 247 16.23 12.09 2.51
CA LEU A 247 16.31 12.16 1.05
C LEU A 247 16.96 13.44 0.50
N LEU A 248 17.24 14.44 1.33
CA LEU A 248 18.00 15.64 0.91
C LEU A 248 19.36 15.33 0.27
N PRO A 249 20.13 14.31 0.69
CA PRO A 249 21.39 13.97 0.04
C PRO A 249 21.27 13.66 -1.46
N PHE A 250 20.11 13.24 -1.94
CA PHE A 250 19.88 13.03 -3.38
C PHE A 250 19.65 14.33 -4.15
N ILE A 251 19.23 15.41 -3.47
CA ILE A 251 18.94 16.72 -4.06
C ILE A 251 20.22 17.56 -4.17
N GLY A 252 21.07 17.56 -3.15
CA GLY A 252 22.26 18.42 -3.11
C GLY A 252 23.17 18.14 -1.93
N GLN A 253 24.30 18.83 -1.89
CA GLN A 253 25.25 18.78 -0.77
C GLN A 253 24.77 19.71 0.35
N ASP A 254 24.60 19.13 1.53
CA ASP A 254 24.30 19.84 2.79
C ASP A 254 23.12 20.82 2.67
N ILE A 255 22.08 20.39 1.94
CA ILE A 255 20.82 21.12 1.80
C ILE A 255 20.19 21.30 3.18
N ARG A 256 19.82 22.54 3.50
CA ARG A 256 19.14 22.93 4.75
C ARG A 256 17.83 23.61 4.43
N THR A 257 16.79 23.26 5.18
CA THR A 257 15.45 23.85 5.04
C THR A 257 15.00 24.53 6.33
N ASP A 258 14.15 25.55 6.23
CA ASP A 258 13.52 26.19 7.38
C ASP A 258 12.21 25.50 7.81
N ARG A 259 11.57 26.01 8.86
CA ARG A 259 10.27 25.53 9.37
C ARG A 259 9.11 25.66 8.38
N HIS A 260 9.29 26.44 7.30
CA HIS A 260 8.32 26.60 6.22
C HIS A 260 8.69 25.75 5.00
N ASN A 261 9.63 24.81 5.19
CA ASN A 261 10.15 23.90 4.16
C ASN A 261 10.82 24.61 2.98
N ARG A 262 11.32 25.84 3.20
CA ARG A 262 12.07 26.59 2.20
C ARG A 262 13.54 26.25 2.30
N VAL A 263 14.21 26.09 1.16
CA VAL A 263 15.67 25.88 1.15
C VAL A 263 16.38 27.17 1.53
N ILE A 264 17.20 27.12 2.58
CA ILE A 264 17.93 28.27 3.14
C ILE A 264 19.46 28.12 3.02
N GLY A 265 19.94 26.99 2.53
CA GLY A 265 21.37 26.77 2.28
C GLY A 265 21.69 25.38 1.76
N GLY A 266 22.98 25.17 1.46
CA GLY A 266 23.50 23.99 0.78
C GLY A 266 23.84 24.29 -0.69
N GLN A 267 24.37 23.30 -1.40
CA GLN A 267 24.74 23.43 -2.81
C GLN A 267 23.98 22.41 -3.66
N PRO A 268 23.20 22.84 -4.66
CA PRO A 268 22.62 21.91 -5.63
C PRO A 268 23.74 21.22 -6.42
N TYR A 269 23.48 19.99 -6.84
CA TYR A 269 24.32 19.31 -7.83
C TYR A 269 24.13 19.94 -9.21
N ASP A 270 25.01 19.62 -10.15
CA ASP A 270 24.69 19.83 -11.57
C ASP A 270 23.53 18.91 -11.99
N ALA A 271 22.88 19.26 -13.11
CA ALA A 271 21.67 18.57 -13.57
C ALA A 271 21.89 17.07 -13.82
N GLU A 272 23.05 16.64 -14.32
CA GLU A 272 23.31 15.24 -14.63
C GLU A 272 23.61 14.44 -13.35
N THR A 273 24.37 15.01 -12.42
CA THR A 273 24.57 14.42 -11.10
C THR A 273 23.26 14.30 -10.33
N PHE A 274 22.38 15.31 -10.37
CA PHE A 274 21.06 15.23 -9.73
C PHE A 274 20.20 14.12 -10.35
N LYS A 275 20.17 14.02 -11.68
CA LYS A 275 19.46 12.94 -12.39
C LYS A 275 20.00 11.56 -12.03
N GLU A 276 21.32 11.38 -11.94
CA GLU A 276 21.93 10.10 -11.57
C GLU A 276 21.60 9.74 -10.12
N ASN A 277 21.72 10.69 -9.19
CA ASN A 277 21.36 10.50 -7.78
C ASN A 277 19.88 10.11 -7.64
N CYS A 278 19.00 10.61 -8.50
CA CYS A 278 17.58 10.23 -8.50
C CYS A 278 17.28 8.80 -8.98
N ARG A 279 18.28 7.97 -9.30
CA ARG A 279 18.10 6.53 -9.60
C ARG A 279 17.84 5.70 -8.34
N ILE A 280 16.82 6.09 -7.58
CA ILE A 280 16.33 5.43 -6.38
C ILE A 280 15.23 4.44 -6.78
N THR A 281 15.16 3.30 -6.09
CA THR A 281 14.03 2.37 -6.21
C THR A 281 13.24 2.33 -4.92
N PHE A 282 11.93 2.44 -5.03
CA PHE A 282 10.99 2.26 -3.93
C PHE A 282 10.23 0.96 -4.13
N LEU A 283 10.11 0.16 -3.08
CA LEU A 283 9.20 -0.97 -3.02
C LEU A 283 8.11 -0.65 -2.01
N ASP A 284 6.85 -0.70 -2.42
CA ASP A 284 5.72 -0.47 -1.55
C ASP A 284 4.68 -1.58 -1.61
N TYR A 285 3.90 -1.65 -0.53
CA TYR A 285 2.81 -2.60 -0.41
C TYR A 285 1.59 -1.96 0.24
N CYS A 286 0.42 -2.25 -0.32
CA CYS A 286 -0.85 -1.69 0.14
C CYS A 286 -0.72 -0.16 0.28
N ALA A 287 -1.30 0.45 1.33
CA ALA A 287 -1.24 1.90 1.56
C ALA A 287 0.15 2.55 1.36
N GLY A 288 1.25 1.79 1.48
CA GLY A 288 2.64 2.22 1.23
C GLY A 288 2.84 3.00 -0.06
N GLY A 289 2.14 2.65 -1.14
CA GLY A 289 2.25 3.35 -2.42
C GLY A 289 1.86 4.82 -2.36
N ALA A 290 0.89 5.19 -1.52
CA ALA A 290 0.50 6.60 -1.35
C ALA A 290 1.54 7.33 -0.51
N HIS A 291 2.15 6.66 0.48
CA HIS A 291 3.26 7.25 1.24
C HIS A 291 4.44 7.55 0.31
N VAL A 292 4.87 6.58 -0.51
CA VAL A 292 5.94 6.79 -1.51
C VAL A 292 5.61 7.92 -2.48
N HIS A 293 4.38 7.95 -3.01
CA HIS A 293 3.93 9.00 -3.91
C HIS A 293 4.03 10.39 -3.26
N ARG A 294 3.58 10.52 -2.00
CA ARG A 294 3.67 11.77 -1.24
C ARG A 294 5.12 12.14 -0.89
N TRP A 295 6.00 11.18 -0.59
CA TRP A 295 7.43 11.44 -0.44
C TRP A 295 8.04 12.01 -1.71
N ILE A 296 7.70 11.46 -2.88
CA ILE A 296 8.17 11.97 -4.17
C ILE A 296 7.63 13.38 -4.43
N ASN A 297 6.39 13.69 -4.02
CA ASN A 297 5.85 15.04 -4.11
C ASN A 297 6.57 16.03 -3.17
N ALA A 298 6.83 15.64 -1.92
CA ALA A 298 7.60 16.46 -0.98
C ALA A 298 9.06 16.65 -1.46
N PHE A 299 9.68 15.61 -2.01
CA PHE A 299 10.99 15.68 -2.65
C PHE A 299 10.99 16.66 -3.82
N SER A 300 10.02 16.54 -4.72
CA SER A 300 9.81 17.43 -5.86
C SER A 300 9.58 18.89 -5.44
N HIS A 301 8.87 19.10 -4.32
CA HIS A 301 8.64 20.43 -3.75
C HIS A 301 9.95 21.09 -3.29
N ILE A 302 10.85 20.33 -2.65
CA ILE A 302 12.16 20.85 -2.25
C ILE A 302 13.08 21.04 -3.47
N ALA A 303 13.13 20.07 -4.37
CA ALA A 303 13.98 20.12 -5.57
C ALA A 303 13.62 21.30 -6.50
N SER A 304 12.32 21.58 -6.68
CA SER A 304 11.84 22.69 -7.52
C SER A 304 12.24 24.09 -7.03
N GLN A 305 12.75 24.21 -5.79
CA GLN A 305 13.29 25.48 -5.28
C GLN A 305 14.74 25.72 -5.74
N LEU A 306 15.42 24.68 -6.20
CA LEU A 306 16.85 24.67 -6.55
C LEU A 306 17.09 24.45 -8.05
N TYR A 307 16.21 23.69 -8.70
CA TYR A 307 16.33 23.30 -10.10
C TYR A 307 15.18 23.87 -10.91
N ASP A 308 15.42 24.12 -12.20
CA ASP A 308 14.33 24.43 -13.11
C ASP A 308 13.38 23.23 -13.26
N ARG A 309 12.19 23.52 -13.79
CA ARG A 309 11.11 22.55 -13.93
C ARG A 309 11.54 21.34 -14.75
N ARG A 310 12.23 21.53 -15.87
CA ARG A 310 12.60 20.44 -16.79
C ARG A 310 13.64 19.53 -16.14
N THR A 311 14.65 20.11 -15.49
CA THR A 311 15.66 19.35 -14.74
C THR A 311 15.02 18.50 -13.65
N THR A 312 14.06 19.06 -12.90
CA THR A 312 13.31 18.34 -11.87
C THR A 312 12.47 17.20 -12.46
N GLU A 313 11.67 17.48 -13.49
CA GLU A 313 10.84 16.47 -14.15
C GLU A 313 11.68 15.33 -14.73
N ASP A 314 12.82 15.63 -15.36
CA ASP A 314 13.71 14.62 -15.94
C ASP A 314 14.40 13.77 -14.85
N ALA A 315 14.80 14.38 -13.73
CA ALA A 315 15.38 13.64 -12.61
C ALA A 315 14.36 12.71 -11.94
N LEU A 316 13.12 13.15 -11.73
CA LEU A 316 12.08 12.33 -11.10
C LEU A 316 11.70 11.11 -11.94
N LYS A 317 11.81 11.18 -13.29
CA LYS A 317 11.61 10.02 -14.17
C LYS A 317 12.58 8.86 -13.87
N ASN A 318 13.74 9.14 -13.27
CA ASN A 318 14.71 8.14 -12.87
C ASN A 318 14.39 7.47 -11.52
N MET A 319 13.44 7.99 -10.74
CA MET A 319 12.90 7.26 -9.60
C MET A 319 12.02 6.12 -10.12
N PHE A 320 12.16 4.93 -9.51
CA PHE A 320 11.39 3.76 -9.90
C PHE A 320 10.56 3.23 -8.74
N VAL A 321 9.24 3.13 -8.92
CA VAL A 321 8.31 2.64 -7.89
C VAL A 321 7.79 1.26 -8.27
N ILE A 322 7.97 0.30 -7.37
CA ILE A 322 7.39 -1.03 -7.45
C ILE A 322 6.32 -1.13 -6.38
N SER A 323 5.08 -1.37 -6.77
CA SER A 323 3.99 -1.52 -5.82
C SER A 323 3.34 -2.90 -5.91
N HIS A 324 2.82 -3.40 -4.79
CA HIS A 324 1.87 -4.51 -4.78
C HIS A 324 0.61 -4.15 -4.00
N ALA A 325 -0.55 -4.47 -4.58
CA ALA A 325 -1.85 -4.37 -3.93
C ALA A 325 -2.25 -2.97 -3.42
N PHE A 326 -1.80 -1.91 -4.08
CA PHE A 326 -2.35 -0.54 -3.95
C PHE A 326 -1.74 0.47 -4.93
N LEU A 327 -2.49 1.54 -5.11
CA LEU A 327 -2.36 2.61 -6.09
C LEU A 327 -2.33 3.95 -5.32
N PRO A 328 -1.61 4.96 -5.79
CA PRO A 328 -2.15 5.57 -7.00
C PRO A 328 -1.36 5.13 -8.23
N ILE A 329 -2.06 4.54 -9.19
CA ILE A 329 -1.66 4.65 -10.59
C ILE A 329 -2.40 5.85 -11.11
N GLN A 330 -1.62 6.83 -11.52
CA GLN A 330 -2.09 7.98 -12.25
C GLN A 330 -1.88 7.69 -13.73
N LYS A 331 -2.68 8.31 -14.60
CA LYS A 331 -2.40 8.28 -16.04
C LYS A 331 -1.00 8.84 -16.33
N GLU A 332 -0.56 9.78 -15.50
CA GLU A 332 0.75 10.41 -15.54
C GLU A 332 1.33 10.50 -14.13
N SER A 333 2.49 9.88 -13.91
CA SER A 333 3.24 9.99 -12.66
C SER A 333 4.58 10.69 -12.88
N LYS A 334 5.10 11.37 -11.85
CA LYS A 334 6.43 12.01 -11.90
C LYS A 334 7.58 11.00 -12.02
N TYR A 335 7.34 9.78 -11.57
CA TYR A 335 8.28 8.65 -11.58
C TYR A 335 7.91 7.60 -12.62
N SER A 336 8.81 6.64 -12.80
CA SER A 336 8.59 5.42 -13.59
C SER A 336 8.27 4.26 -12.64
N GLY A 337 7.68 3.16 -13.12
CA GLY A 337 7.24 2.13 -12.17
C GLY A 337 6.63 0.88 -12.76
N ALA A 338 6.51 -0.14 -11.91
CA ALA A 338 5.88 -1.41 -12.20
C ALA A 338 4.95 -1.79 -11.03
N HIS A 339 3.66 -1.82 -11.32
CA HIS A 339 2.60 -1.91 -10.32
C HIS A 339 1.91 -3.26 -10.44
N PHE A 340 2.13 -4.12 -9.46
CA PHE A 340 1.57 -5.45 -9.40
C PHE A 340 0.22 -5.42 -8.70
N MET A 341 -0.74 -6.06 -9.33
CA MET A 341 -1.98 -6.43 -8.68
C MET A 341 -2.31 -7.86 -9.00
N SER A 342 -3.02 -8.50 -8.10
CA SER A 342 -3.62 -9.78 -8.39
C SER A 342 -5.07 -9.56 -8.83
N SER A 343 -5.62 -10.54 -9.51
CA SER A 343 -6.95 -10.45 -10.10
C SER A 343 -7.52 -11.87 -10.20
N PHE A 344 -8.69 -12.10 -9.61
CA PHE A 344 -9.43 -13.32 -9.90
C PHE A 344 -9.95 -13.32 -11.35
N ALA A 345 -9.96 -14.50 -11.98
CA ALA A 345 -10.49 -14.66 -13.34
C ALA A 345 -12.00 -14.34 -13.42
N ASP A 346 -12.76 -14.67 -12.36
CA ASP A 346 -14.12 -14.21 -12.13
C ASP A 346 -14.17 -13.35 -10.86
N ASP A 347 -14.09 -12.03 -11.04
CA ASP A 347 -14.06 -11.04 -9.96
C ASP A 347 -15.47 -10.59 -9.52
N LYS A 348 -16.53 -10.96 -10.25
CA LYS A 348 -17.89 -10.41 -10.05
C LYS A 348 -18.51 -10.75 -8.70
N MET A 349 -18.03 -11.80 -8.04
CA MET A 349 -18.54 -12.27 -6.75
C MET A 349 -17.43 -12.53 -5.73
N ARG A 350 -16.19 -12.13 -6.03
CA ARG A 350 -15.03 -12.34 -5.14
C ARG A 350 -14.62 -11.03 -4.48
N LYS A 351 -14.10 -11.15 -3.28
CA LYS A 351 -13.57 -10.03 -2.50
C LYS A 351 -12.21 -9.62 -3.08
N GLU A 352 -12.18 -9.04 -4.28
CA GLU A 352 -11.02 -8.31 -4.79
C GLU A 352 -11.34 -6.81 -4.97
N PRO A 353 -11.33 -6.07 -3.86
CA PRO A 353 -12.05 -4.81 -3.73
C PRO A 353 -11.13 -3.64 -3.41
N PHE A 354 -9.85 -3.86 -3.08
CA PHE A 354 -8.99 -2.81 -2.56
C PHE A 354 -8.71 -1.81 -3.66
N ILE A 355 -8.15 -2.24 -4.78
CA ILE A 355 -7.83 -1.36 -5.92
C ILE A 355 -9.12 -0.78 -6.54
N LYS A 356 -10.15 -1.60 -6.74
CA LYS A 356 -11.45 -1.17 -7.29
C LYS A 356 -12.13 -0.11 -6.42
N MET A 357 -11.99 -0.17 -5.09
CA MET A 357 -12.57 0.82 -4.17
C MET A 357 -11.91 2.20 -4.28
N PHE A 358 -10.63 2.28 -4.64
CA PHE A 358 -9.91 3.54 -4.78
C PHE A 358 -9.97 4.12 -6.19
N ASN A 359 -9.85 3.28 -7.22
CA ASN A 359 -9.83 3.70 -8.62
C ASN A 359 -10.54 2.65 -9.52
N PRO A 360 -11.89 2.61 -9.50
CA PRO A 360 -12.66 1.58 -10.19
C PRO A 360 -12.47 1.62 -11.71
N GLU A 361 -12.36 2.81 -12.31
CA GLU A 361 -12.22 2.95 -13.77
C GLU A 361 -10.90 2.39 -14.26
N LEU A 362 -9.80 2.69 -13.56
CA LEU A 362 -8.50 2.15 -13.93
C LEU A 362 -8.41 0.64 -13.64
N TYR A 363 -9.01 0.17 -12.55
CA TYR A 363 -9.11 -1.26 -12.26
C TYR A 363 -9.76 -1.99 -13.44
N GLU A 364 -10.91 -1.54 -13.93
CA GLU A 364 -11.59 -2.19 -15.08
C GLU A 364 -10.76 -2.15 -16.38
N GLN A 365 -9.97 -1.09 -16.58
CA GLN A 365 -9.08 -0.97 -17.74
C GLN A 365 -7.92 -1.97 -17.69
N SER A 366 -7.40 -2.28 -16.50
CA SER A 366 -6.11 -2.95 -16.32
C SER A 366 -6.19 -4.34 -15.69
N LYS A 367 -7.32 -4.72 -15.09
CA LYS A 367 -7.52 -6.02 -14.46
C LYS A 367 -7.23 -7.18 -15.41
N TYR A 368 -6.86 -8.31 -14.83
CA TYR A 368 -6.62 -9.54 -15.57
C TYR A 368 -7.85 -9.95 -16.38
N ARG A 369 -7.63 -10.53 -17.56
CA ARG A 369 -8.69 -11.10 -18.39
C ARG A 369 -8.29 -12.53 -18.79
N PRO A 370 -9.13 -13.54 -18.51
CA PRO A 370 -8.80 -14.95 -18.72
C PRO A 370 -8.79 -15.36 -20.21
N ASP A 371 -9.33 -14.51 -21.09
CA ASP A 371 -9.45 -14.74 -22.53
C ASP A 371 -8.11 -14.97 -23.26
N THR A 372 -6.99 -14.55 -22.66
CA THR A 372 -5.65 -14.69 -23.26
C THR A 372 -4.91 -15.97 -22.90
N GLY A 373 -5.35 -16.72 -21.88
CA GLY A 373 -4.63 -17.89 -21.33
C GLY A 373 -3.25 -17.56 -20.71
N ALA A 374 -2.83 -16.30 -20.69
CA ALA A 374 -1.57 -15.84 -20.11
C ALA A 374 -1.66 -15.81 -18.56
N PRO A 375 -0.56 -16.00 -17.82
CA PRO A 375 -0.56 -15.93 -16.35
C PRO A 375 -0.72 -14.50 -15.80
N ALA A 376 -0.53 -13.48 -16.65
CA ALA A 376 -0.70 -12.09 -16.31
C ALA A 376 -1.07 -11.25 -17.53
N ARG A 377 -1.67 -10.09 -17.28
CA ARG A 377 -1.90 -9.03 -18.25
C ARG A 377 -1.00 -7.84 -17.90
N ILE A 378 -0.22 -7.36 -18.86
CA ILE A 378 0.61 -6.16 -18.70
C ILE A 378 -0.03 -5.02 -19.48
N THR A 379 -0.35 -3.93 -18.78
CA THR A 379 -0.91 -2.71 -19.36
C THR A 379 0.12 -1.60 -19.26
N VAL A 380 0.49 -1.00 -20.39
CA VAL A 380 1.37 0.19 -20.43
C VAL A 380 0.51 1.43 -20.21
N MET A 381 0.92 2.30 -19.28
CA MET A 381 0.23 3.55 -19.01
C MET A 381 0.53 4.60 -20.09
N PRO A 382 -0.32 5.64 -20.25
CA PRO A 382 -0.13 6.67 -21.30
C PRO A 382 1.24 7.37 -21.28
N ASP A 383 1.89 7.45 -20.12
CA ASP A 383 3.23 8.02 -19.97
C ASP A 383 4.37 7.11 -20.47
N ASN A 384 4.06 5.89 -20.92
CA ASN A 384 4.98 4.86 -21.42
C ASN A 384 6.11 4.47 -20.44
N ARG A 385 6.00 4.83 -19.16
CA ARG A 385 7.01 4.60 -18.13
C ARG A 385 6.49 3.81 -16.94
N ASN A 386 5.17 3.78 -16.78
CA ASN A 386 4.50 2.99 -15.75
C ASN A 386 3.79 1.80 -16.37
N TYR A 387 3.93 0.64 -15.73
CA TYR A 387 3.35 -0.62 -16.18
C TYR A 387 2.46 -1.20 -15.08
N ILE A 388 1.24 -1.60 -15.44
CA ILE A 388 0.35 -2.34 -14.55
C ILE A 388 0.43 -3.83 -14.90
N ILE A 389 0.76 -4.67 -13.93
CA ILE A 389 0.92 -6.11 -14.09
C ILE A 389 -0.18 -6.78 -13.28
N ALA A 390 -1.27 -7.16 -13.97
CA ALA A 390 -2.40 -7.85 -13.38
C ALA A 390 -2.21 -9.36 -13.47
N LEU A 391 -1.90 -9.98 -12.34
CA LEU A 391 -1.62 -11.40 -12.18
C LEU A 391 -2.92 -12.19 -12.01
N SER A 392 -3.01 -13.36 -12.61
CA SER A 392 -4.11 -14.29 -12.35
C SER A 392 -3.98 -14.92 -10.97
N LEU A 393 -5.02 -14.81 -10.14
CA LEU A 393 -5.12 -15.52 -8.87
C LEU A 393 -5.63 -16.95 -9.10
N PRO A 394 -4.89 -17.98 -8.68
CA PRO A 394 -5.41 -19.35 -8.65
C PRO A 394 -6.53 -19.46 -7.61
N GLU A 395 -7.51 -20.32 -7.88
CA GLU A 395 -8.64 -20.55 -6.96
C GLU A 395 -8.18 -21.11 -5.60
N ASP A 396 -7.24 -22.06 -5.65
CA ASP A 396 -6.56 -22.59 -4.47
C ASP A 396 -5.14 -22.05 -4.43
N PHE A 397 -4.88 -20.95 -3.72
CA PHE A 397 -3.51 -20.43 -3.57
C PHE A 397 -2.77 -21.13 -2.42
N ALA A 398 -1.57 -21.68 -2.69
CA ALA A 398 -0.72 -22.28 -1.66
C ALA A 398 0.73 -21.83 -1.80
N VAL A 399 1.34 -21.48 -0.67
CA VAL A 399 2.77 -21.16 -0.60
C VAL A 399 3.55 -22.43 -0.26
N TYR A 400 4.74 -22.55 -0.83
CA TYR A 400 5.69 -23.57 -0.41
C TYR A 400 6.63 -22.96 0.64
N ASP A 401 6.63 -23.54 1.83
CA ASP A 401 7.55 -23.25 2.92
C ASP A 401 8.58 -24.38 2.96
N GLU A 402 9.88 -24.05 2.97
CA GLU A 402 10.95 -25.06 3.00
C GLU A 402 10.96 -25.89 4.31
N GLN A 403 10.46 -25.33 5.42
CA GLN A 403 10.38 -26.03 6.72
C GLN A 403 9.10 -26.87 6.86
N HIS A 404 7.98 -26.38 6.33
CA HIS A 404 6.65 -26.95 6.59
C HIS A 404 5.96 -27.54 5.35
N GLY A 405 6.57 -27.44 4.18
CA GLY A 405 6.02 -27.91 2.90
C GLY A 405 4.91 -27.01 2.33
N LYS A 406 3.94 -27.62 1.65
CA LYS A 406 2.81 -26.91 1.03
C LYS A 406 1.85 -26.40 2.12
N GLN A 407 1.73 -25.07 2.26
CA GLN A 407 0.76 -24.44 3.15
C GLN A 407 -0.34 -23.74 2.33
N PRO A 408 -1.61 -24.17 2.46
CA PRO A 408 -2.72 -23.37 1.93
C PRO A 408 -2.82 -22.07 2.73
N LEU A 409 -3.03 -20.95 2.06
CA LEU A 409 -3.32 -19.71 2.78
C LEU A 409 -4.79 -19.76 3.25
N PRO A 410 -5.08 -19.57 4.55
CA PRO A 410 -6.37 -19.88 5.17
C PRO A 410 -7.53 -18.94 4.80
N ASP A 411 -7.36 -18.07 3.80
CA ASP A 411 -8.37 -17.07 3.41
C ASP A 411 -8.54 -17.05 1.89
N LEU A 412 -9.77 -16.96 1.39
CA LEU A 412 -10.08 -16.83 -0.04
C LEU A 412 -9.96 -15.36 -0.52
N GLU A 413 -9.63 -14.42 0.37
CA GLU A 413 -9.50 -12.97 0.14
C GLU A 413 -8.09 -12.52 -0.36
N ASN A 414 -7.25 -13.45 -0.83
CA ASN A 414 -5.79 -13.30 -0.96
C ASN A 414 -5.24 -12.43 -2.11
N GLY A 415 -6.07 -11.75 -2.91
CA GLY A 415 -5.57 -10.93 -4.02
C GLY A 415 -4.63 -9.79 -3.60
N HIS A 416 -4.70 -9.43 -2.32
CA HIS A 416 -3.92 -8.36 -1.74
C HIS A 416 -2.72 -8.83 -0.93
N HIS A 417 -2.45 -10.13 -0.77
CA HIS A 417 -1.38 -10.58 0.12
C HIS A 417 0.00 -10.50 -0.57
N MET A 418 0.96 -9.81 0.05
CA MET A 418 2.31 -9.63 -0.54
C MET A 418 3.01 -10.97 -0.88
N ALA A 419 2.75 -12.03 -0.10
CA ALA A 419 3.27 -13.38 -0.39
C ALA A 419 2.90 -13.93 -1.78
N VAL A 420 1.88 -13.39 -2.45
CA VAL A 420 1.55 -13.75 -3.84
C VAL A 420 2.74 -13.51 -4.78
N VAL A 421 3.48 -12.42 -4.54
CA VAL A 421 4.62 -12.02 -5.37
C VAL A 421 5.96 -12.25 -4.68
N THR A 422 5.98 -12.37 -3.35
CA THR A 422 7.23 -12.55 -2.60
C THR A 422 7.58 -14.00 -2.29
N ARG A 423 6.66 -14.97 -2.40
CA ARG A 423 6.94 -16.39 -2.10
C ARG A 423 6.72 -17.31 -3.31
N ARG A 424 7.41 -18.45 -3.31
CA ARG A 424 7.16 -19.52 -4.28
C ARG A 424 5.77 -20.13 -4.04
N ASN A 425 4.94 -20.12 -5.07
CA ASN A 425 3.59 -20.68 -5.15
C ASN A 425 3.57 -22.01 -5.91
N ALA A 426 3.18 -23.08 -5.21
CA ALA A 426 3.12 -24.43 -5.78
C ALA A 426 2.00 -24.63 -6.83
N ASN A 427 0.99 -23.76 -6.85
CA ASN A 427 -0.19 -23.86 -7.70
C ASN A 427 -0.15 -22.90 -8.91
N SER A 428 0.93 -22.12 -9.07
CA SER A 428 1.16 -21.30 -10.27
C SER A 428 1.95 -22.11 -11.31
N LEU A 429 1.53 -22.07 -12.58
CA LEU A 429 2.08 -22.88 -13.68
C LEU A 429 3.62 -22.86 -13.81
N VAL A 430 4.31 -21.84 -13.28
CA VAL A 430 5.79 -21.75 -13.27
C VAL A 430 6.34 -20.86 -12.11
N ASN A 431 5.61 -20.64 -11.01
CA ASN A 431 5.96 -19.56 -10.07
C ASN A 431 6.05 -18.17 -10.76
N TYR A 432 5.28 -17.95 -11.83
CA TYR A 432 5.42 -16.79 -12.70
C TYR A 432 5.30 -15.44 -11.96
N PRO A 433 4.29 -15.20 -11.10
CA PRO A 433 4.18 -13.97 -10.31
C PRO A 433 5.45 -13.65 -9.52
N TYR A 434 5.97 -14.63 -8.80
CA TYR A 434 7.20 -14.52 -8.02
C TYR A 434 8.40 -14.18 -8.90
N ARG A 435 8.62 -14.94 -9.99
CA ARG A 435 9.76 -14.72 -10.89
C ARG A 435 9.71 -13.34 -11.53
N GLN A 436 8.54 -12.92 -12.01
CA GLN A 436 8.32 -11.62 -12.65
C GLN A 436 8.59 -10.48 -11.67
N PHE A 437 7.98 -10.52 -10.48
CA PHE A 437 8.16 -9.50 -9.45
C PHE A 437 9.62 -9.34 -9.06
N MET A 438 10.28 -10.46 -8.77
CA MET A 438 11.67 -10.47 -8.35
C MET A 438 12.65 -10.03 -9.46
N THR A 439 12.35 -10.32 -10.72
CA THR A 439 13.14 -9.81 -11.86
C THR A 439 13.05 -8.29 -11.94
N VAL A 440 11.84 -7.74 -11.85
CA VAL A 440 11.64 -6.29 -11.85
C VAL A 440 12.31 -5.64 -10.66
N LEU A 441 12.17 -6.20 -9.46
CA LEU A 441 12.77 -5.67 -8.24
C LEU A 441 14.30 -5.61 -8.32
N GLU A 442 14.95 -6.72 -8.69
CA GLU A 442 16.41 -6.76 -8.80
C GLU A 442 16.91 -5.76 -9.86
N ASN A 443 16.34 -5.78 -11.06
CA ASN A 443 16.79 -4.93 -12.15
C ASN A 443 16.56 -3.44 -11.84
N ALA A 444 15.39 -3.08 -11.31
CA ALA A 444 15.12 -1.71 -10.90
C ALA A 444 16.11 -1.27 -9.82
N SER A 445 16.34 -2.12 -8.82
CA SER A 445 17.28 -1.83 -7.73
C SER A 445 18.72 -1.65 -8.21
N LEU A 446 19.14 -2.34 -9.28
CA LEU A 446 20.45 -2.16 -9.91
C LEU A 446 20.56 -0.88 -10.77
N GLY A 447 19.44 -0.19 -11.02
CA GLY A 447 19.39 1.06 -11.78
C GLY A 447 18.78 0.94 -13.17
N HIS A 448 18.31 -0.24 -13.59
CA HIS A 448 17.60 -0.40 -14.87
C HIS A 448 16.24 0.30 -14.83
N ARG A 449 15.76 0.82 -15.97
CA ARG A 449 14.53 1.61 -16.08
C ARG A 449 13.77 1.27 -17.35
N GLY A 450 12.52 1.72 -17.45
CA GLY A 450 11.66 1.46 -18.61
C GLY A 450 11.45 -0.05 -18.81
N LEU A 451 11.52 -0.51 -20.06
CA LEU A 451 11.35 -1.94 -20.38
C LEU A 451 12.50 -2.82 -19.88
N ASP A 452 13.68 -2.24 -19.60
CA ASP A 452 14.86 -3.02 -19.19
C ASP A 452 14.67 -3.69 -17.83
N VAL A 453 13.74 -3.23 -17.00
CA VAL A 453 13.41 -3.88 -15.72
C VAL A 453 12.82 -5.28 -15.93
N PHE A 454 12.27 -5.56 -17.11
CA PHE A 454 11.72 -6.88 -17.46
C PHE A 454 12.75 -7.80 -18.11
N ASN A 455 13.97 -7.32 -18.36
CA ASN A 455 15.03 -8.14 -18.93
C ASN A 455 15.41 -9.26 -17.95
N ARG A 456 16.01 -10.32 -18.49
CA ARG A 456 16.51 -11.44 -17.69
C ARG A 456 17.47 -10.95 -16.60
N ARG A 457 17.36 -11.53 -15.40
CA ARG A 457 18.30 -11.26 -14.28
C ARG A 457 19.74 -11.58 -14.67
N GLU A 458 20.67 -10.74 -14.24
CA GLU A 458 22.12 -10.87 -14.54
C GLU A 458 22.72 -12.24 -14.18
N ASN A 459 22.10 -13.04 -13.30
CA ASN A 459 22.71 -14.25 -12.71
C ASN A 459 21.84 -15.53 -12.75
N GLU A 460 20.77 -15.58 -13.55
CA GLU A 460 19.92 -16.78 -13.57
C GLU A 460 20.49 -17.87 -14.51
N PRO A 461 20.77 -19.10 -14.05
CA PRO A 461 21.26 -20.18 -14.93
C PRO A 461 20.24 -20.49 -16.03
N VAL A 462 20.72 -20.71 -17.26
CA VAL A 462 19.88 -21.06 -18.44
C VAL A 462 18.96 -22.28 -18.16
N ALA A 463 19.37 -23.19 -17.29
CA ALA A 463 18.58 -24.36 -16.90
C ALA A 463 17.22 -24.02 -16.24
N ARG A 464 17.13 -22.96 -15.41
CA ARG A 464 15.85 -22.53 -14.81
C ARG A 464 14.91 -21.86 -15.82
N GLN A 465 15.41 -21.48 -16.99
CA GLN A 465 14.60 -20.98 -18.11
C GLN A 465 13.92 -22.11 -18.90
N LEU A 466 14.48 -23.32 -18.86
CA LEU A 466 13.97 -24.46 -19.64
C LEU A 466 12.90 -25.27 -18.91
N GLU A 467 12.73 -25.13 -17.60
CA GLU A 467 11.59 -25.75 -16.88
C GLU A 467 10.22 -25.34 -17.45
N PRO A 468 9.90 -24.03 -17.63
CA PRO A 468 8.64 -23.64 -18.26
C PRO A 468 8.46 -24.18 -19.68
N ALA A 469 9.52 -24.17 -20.50
CA ALA A 469 9.48 -24.67 -21.86
C ALA A 469 9.37 -26.22 -21.92
N ALA A 470 10.05 -26.93 -21.02
CA ALA A 470 10.02 -28.38 -20.90
C ALA A 470 8.68 -28.88 -20.33
N ILE A 471 8.08 -28.18 -19.35
CA ILE A 471 6.75 -28.49 -18.82
C ILE A 471 5.67 -28.21 -19.89
N PHE A 472 5.80 -27.14 -20.68
CA PHE A 472 4.92 -26.87 -21.81
C PHE A 472 5.06 -27.94 -22.92
N ALA A 473 6.29 -28.36 -23.24
CA ALA A 473 6.56 -29.44 -24.19
C ALA A 473 6.06 -30.82 -23.70
N LEU A 474 6.13 -31.09 -22.39
CA LEU A 474 5.61 -32.31 -21.78
C LEU A 474 4.08 -32.36 -21.80
N ARG A 475 3.39 -31.22 -21.65
CA ARG A 475 1.92 -31.12 -21.79
C ARG A 475 1.44 -31.18 -23.25
N GLY A 476 2.25 -30.72 -24.20
CA GLY A 476 1.98 -30.88 -25.63
C GLY A 476 2.03 -32.33 -26.11
N ARG A 477 2.78 -33.22 -25.42
CA ARG A 477 2.88 -34.65 -25.75
C ARG A 477 1.80 -35.52 -25.11
N GLN A 478 1.04 -35.04 -24.13
CA GLN A 478 -0.07 -35.79 -23.50
C GLN A 478 -1.43 -35.64 -24.22
N LYS A 479 -1.49 -34.96 -25.37
CA LYS A 479 -2.71 -34.83 -26.20
C LYS A 479 -2.61 -35.49 -27.58
N GLN A 480 -1.85 -36.57 -27.71
CA GLN A 480 -1.97 -37.48 -28.84
C GLN A 480 -1.97 -38.94 -28.37
N ILE A 481 -3.13 -39.40 -27.89
CA ILE A 481 -3.51 -40.79 -28.09
C ILE A 481 -4.58 -40.76 -29.18
N PRO A 482 -4.27 -41.19 -30.41
CA PRO A 482 -5.29 -41.35 -31.44
C PRO A 482 -6.09 -42.62 -31.12
N TYR A 483 -7.39 -42.49 -30.93
CA TYR A 483 -8.28 -43.64 -31.11
C TYR A 483 -8.25 -43.99 -32.61
N ALA A 484 -7.62 -45.11 -32.93
CA ALA A 484 -7.73 -45.78 -34.21
C ALA A 484 -8.56 -47.06 -34.02
N ARG A 485 -9.73 -47.04 -34.67
CA ARG A 485 -10.70 -48.10 -34.96
C ARG A 485 -11.46 -48.75 -33.80
#